data_AF-A0A817FK33-F1
#
_entry.id   AF-A0A817FK33-F1
#
_cell.length_a   1.000
_cell.length_b   1.000
_cell.length_c   1.000
_cell.angle_alpha   90.00
_cell.angle_beta   90.00
_cell.angle_gamma   90.00
#
_symmetry.space_group_name_H-M   'P 1'
#
loop_
_entity.id
_entity.type
_entity.pdbx_description
1 polymer ?
#
loop_
_entity_poly.entity_id
_entity_poly.type
_entity_poly.pdbx_seq_one_letter_code
_entity_poly.pdbx_strand_id
1 'polypeptide(L)'
;MASNNQSNFIRQERIAVSSAIPSATLNLSSLPRRPTRTNPSGRRYESLLTNHFSCEFANNLPLYQYDVAIEELGSRSGEWFEVKGRARCALIMQLLISNGGFDPQVVVWYDEQKCLYSTSLLTSPQFITSKDGRNRLNIKSSPNQWSTNDIQDYIKGRPNVKFYPYDAVRILETLLKKSLQDRIAVVNNTCYFLNETPKKLAGGFEERFGFIQALNLASDRLTLNVQTKLTTFYPDIPLLDFIHIQIGAKRIPNENECKKLNRILKNCLLITRQSNWKQAYEIDQFDKRRPTEIKIESGETLVEYYKNAKNITLNQINYPCIQVYIPNEYNKPCHLPLEVCRIKSWQVYDKPLSKAQETQQPRKNIPKPHERYFAIMDMLKKCDYNSSSNRLCREVGFHIEDTQMLKLNAEILTQPQIQTGQNCEANVRIGRIPLDGHLFTPRPISALAIAYFGTDAARKENLLKEFRTTLLNVMNNYHVDVKSEGHNVSPTNDQITGYFSTMSERKCQFVICIMDGKSEDDLKQLKAYIKDCGTIKYGVMTQCVLLSKIAANRSLTGYCENLIRKINYKNSGINTKVNLNEALKYKKSQTDSYMFFGADVIHPTNVTRQHPSIAGKLFL
;
A
#
# COMPACT_ATOMS: atom_id res chain seq x y z
N MET A 1 13.79 -41.29 -20.10
CA MET A 1 12.68 -40.42 -20.54
C MET A 1 12.00 -39.86 -19.31
N ALA A 2 12.40 -38.66 -18.89
CA ALA A 2 11.74 -37.91 -17.83
C ALA A 2 11.60 -36.49 -18.35
N SER A 3 10.37 -36.11 -18.69
CA SER A 3 10.02 -34.83 -19.28
C SER A 3 10.20 -33.72 -18.25
N ASN A 4 11.19 -32.86 -18.49
CA ASN A 4 11.37 -31.57 -17.82
C ASN A 4 10.15 -30.67 -18.10
N ASN A 5 9.22 -30.60 -17.14
CA ASN A 5 8.23 -29.53 -17.10
C ASN A 5 8.90 -28.25 -16.56
N GLN A 6 9.64 -27.57 -17.43
CA GLN A 6 9.97 -26.15 -17.21
C GLN A 6 8.69 -25.34 -17.44
N SER A 7 7.96 -25.07 -16.37
CA SER A 7 6.91 -24.06 -16.37
C SER A 7 7.57 -22.70 -16.64
N ASN A 8 7.41 -22.18 -17.87
CA ASN A 8 7.78 -20.82 -18.23
C ASN A 8 7.02 -19.84 -17.32
N PHE A 9 7.69 -19.33 -16.28
CA PHE A 9 7.19 -18.28 -15.41
C PHE A 9 7.23 -16.94 -16.14
N ILE A 10 6.31 -16.75 -17.08
CA ILE A 10 5.97 -15.41 -17.57
C ILE A 10 5.29 -14.71 -16.41
N ARG A 11 6.02 -13.79 -15.77
CA ARG A 11 5.47 -12.84 -14.81
C ARG A 11 4.40 -12.06 -15.59
N GLN A 12 3.12 -12.39 -15.37
CA GLN A 12 2.00 -11.59 -15.85
C GLN A 12 2.31 -10.15 -15.48
N GLU A 13 2.63 -9.33 -16.48
CA GLU A 13 2.77 -7.90 -16.30
C GLU A 13 1.51 -7.43 -15.61
N ARG A 14 1.67 -7.03 -14.34
CA ARG A 14 0.72 -6.26 -13.54
C ARG A 14 -0.71 -6.79 -13.59
N ILE A 15 -1.12 -7.39 -12.48
CA ILE A 15 -2.52 -7.70 -12.11
C ILE A 15 -3.45 -6.85 -12.97
N ALA A 16 -4.13 -7.50 -13.92
CA ALA A 16 -5.26 -6.87 -14.59
C ALA A 16 -6.05 -6.20 -13.49
N VAL A 17 -6.50 -4.96 -13.68
CA VAL A 17 -7.53 -4.43 -12.80
C VAL A 17 -8.83 -5.17 -13.16
N SER A 18 -8.84 -6.48 -12.90
CA SER A 18 -9.96 -7.24 -12.41
C SER A 18 -10.40 -6.45 -11.19
N SER A 19 -11.42 -5.64 -11.37
CA SER A 19 -12.23 -5.20 -10.25
C SER A 19 -12.53 -6.43 -9.41
N ALA A 20 -12.43 -6.30 -8.09
CA ALA A 20 -12.60 -7.43 -7.17
C ALA A 20 -14.01 -8.06 -7.25
N ILE A 21 -14.92 -7.50 -8.04
CA ILE A 21 -16.25 -8.05 -8.32
C ILE A 21 -16.63 -7.65 -9.76
N PRO A 22 -16.82 -8.60 -10.69
CA PRO A 22 -17.56 -8.35 -11.94
C PRO A 22 -18.95 -7.81 -11.62
N SER A 23 -19.47 -6.86 -12.40
CA SER A 23 -20.81 -6.26 -12.22
C SER A 23 -21.93 -7.29 -12.01
N ALA A 24 -21.74 -8.51 -12.48
CA ALA A 24 -22.69 -9.61 -12.42
C ALA A 24 -22.85 -10.31 -11.05
N THR A 25 -21.94 -10.13 -10.08
CA THR A 25 -21.94 -11.00 -8.89
C THR A 25 -22.77 -10.48 -7.71
N LEU A 26 -23.20 -9.22 -7.70
CA LEU A 26 -23.88 -8.61 -6.55
C LEU A 26 -25.23 -7.99 -6.96
N ASN A 27 -26.31 -8.79 -6.82
CA ASN A 27 -27.66 -8.33 -7.09
C ASN A 27 -28.16 -7.44 -5.94
N LEU A 28 -28.66 -6.24 -6.26
CA LEU A 28 -29.17 -5.30 -5.26
C LEU A 28 -30.36 -5.88 -4.47
N SER A 29 -31.14 -6.79 -5.06
CA SER A 29 -32.27 -7.41 -4.38
C SER A 29 -31.86 -8.38 -3.27
N SER A 30 -30.63 -8.89 -3.28
CA SER A 30 -30.12 -9.75 -2.20
C SER A 30 -29.54 -8.96 -1.02
N LEU A 31 -29.47 -7.63 -1.11
CA LEU A 31 -28.93 -6.78 -0.05
C LEU A 31 -30.05 -6.13 0.77
N PRO A 32 -29.87 -5.94 2.08
CA PRO A 32 -30.81 -5.20 2.89
C PRO A 32 -30.87 -3.73 2.43
N ARG A 33 -32.08 -3.19 2.30
CA ARG A 33 -32.28 -1.76 2.01
C ARG A 33 -31.94 -0.91 3.23
N ARG A 34 -31.35 0.27 2.99
CA ARG A 34 -31.12 1.26 4.04
C ARG A 34 -32.47 1.66 4.66
N PRO A 35 -32.65 1.52 5.99
CA PRO A 35 -33.88 1.96 6.64
C PRO A 35 -34.00 3.49 6.58
N THR A 36 -35.23 4.00 6.58
CA THR A 36 -35.51 5.44 6.66
C THR A 36 -34.96 6.01 7.96
N ARG A 37 -34.15 7.06 7.87
CA ARG A 37 -33.56 7.72 9.03
C ARG A 37 -34.64 8.53 9.75
N THR A 38 -35.07 8.11 10.93
CA THR A 38 -35.81 8.97 11.86
C THR A 38 -34.81 9.89 12.53
N ASN A 39 -34.93 11.22 12.37
CA ASN A 39 -34.13 12.19 13.13
C ASN A 39 -34.71 12.32 14.54
N PRO A 40 -34.10 11.74 15.58
CA PRO A 40 -34.65 11.82 16.92
C PRO A 40 -34.34 13.20 17.49
N SER A 41 -35.33 13.83 18.11
CA SER A 41 -35.17 15.09 18.83
C SER A 41 -34.07 14.97 19.91
N GLY A 42 -33.20 15.98 20.04
CA GLY A 42 -32.20 16.07 21.12
C GLY A 42 -30.78 15.59 20.78
N ARG A 43 -30.51 15.15 19.54
CA ARG A 43 -29.16 14.79 19.10
C ARG A 43 -28.35 16.02 18.67
N ARG A 44 -27.04 15.97 18.92
CA ARG A 44 -26.11 17.03 18.51
C ARG A 44 -25.62 16.76 17.09
N TYR A 45 -25.75 17.76 16.23
CA TYR A 45 -25.28 17.70 14.85
C TYR A 45 -24.17 18.70 14.62
N GLU A 46 -23.22 18.34 13.77
CA GLU A 46 -22.16 19.22 13.30
C GLU A 46 -22.04 19.16 11.79
N SER A 47 -21.72 20.31 11.21
CA SER A 47 -21.43 20.40 9.79
C SER A 47 -20.01 19.92 9.50
N LEU A 48 -19.87 18.91 8.65
CA LEU A 48 -18.59 18.41 8.18
C LEU A 48 -18.40 18.69 6.69
N LEU A 49 -17.16 18.91 6.28
CA LEU A 49 -16.76 18.92 4.88
C LEU A 49 -16.21 17.54 4.51
N THR A 50 -16.55 17.07 3.32
CA THR A 50 -16.04 15.81 2.75
C THR A 50 -15.12 16.09 1.59
N ASN A 51 -14.25 15.15 1.24
CA ASN A 51 -13.41 15.27 0.05
C ASN A 51 -14.13 14.86 -1.25
N HIS A 52 -15.45 15.08 -1.30
CA HIS A 52 -16.31 14.84 -2.46
C HIS A 52 -16.74 16.17 -3.08
N PHE A 53 -16.81 16.20 -4.40
CA PHE A 53 -17.29 17.34 -5.19
C PHE A 53 -18.47 16.90 -6.04
N SER A 54 -19.55 17.68 -6.08
CA SER A 54 -20.73 17.37 -6.91
C SER A 54 -20.34 17.51 -8.37
N CYS A 55 -20.69 16.54 -9.21
CA CYS A 55 -20.35 16.57 -10.63
C CYS A 55 -21.40 15.89 -11.49
N GLU A 56 -21.44 16.29 -12.75
CA GLU A 56 -22.39 15.79 -13.74
C GLU A 56 -21.70 15.48 -15.06
N PHE A 57 -22.36 14.66 -15.87
CA PHE A 57 -22.06 14.39 -17.27
C PHE A 57 -23.31 14.68 -18.10
N ALA A 58 -23.18 14.78 -19.43
CA ALA A 58 -24.32 14.91 -20.31
C ALA A 58 -25.34 13.77 -20.11
N ASN A 59 -26.64 14.11 -20.14
CA ASN A 59 -27.73 13.14 -20.10
C ASN A 59 -27.71 12.28 -21.37
N ASN A 60 -28.07 11.00 -21.24
CA ASN A 60 -28.17 10.07 -22.36
C ASN A 60 -26.89 9.97 -23.22
N LEU A 61 -25.72 10.18 -22.61
CA LEU A 61 -24.43 10.01 -23.29
C LEU A 61 -24.19 8.51 -23.48
N PRO A 62 -24.12 7.99 -24.72
CA PRO A 62 -23.82 6.59 -24.95
C PRO A 62 -22.33 6.31 -24.71
N LEU A 63 -22.05 5.15 -24.14
CA LEU A 63 -20.73 4.69 -23.75
C LEU A 63 -20.51 3.32 -24.39
N TYR A 64 -19.50 3.20 -25.25
CA TYR A 64 -19.14 1.94 -25.91
C TYR A 64 -17.79 1.47 -25.39
N GLN A 65 -17.65 0.19 -25.06
CA GLN A 65 -16.39 -0.45 -24.68
C GLN A 65 -16.05 -1.54 -25.67
N TYR A 66 -14.84 -1.49 -26.19
CA TYR A 66 -14.30 -2.45 -27.14
C TYR A 66 -13.11 -3.16 -26.49
N ASP A 67 -13.09 -4.49 -26.57
CA ASP A 67 -11.88 -5.25 -26.27
C ASP A 67 -10.92 -5.10 -27.44
N VAL A 68 -9.70 -4.66 -27.15
CA VAL A 68 -8.71 -4.34 -28.19
C VAL A 68 -7.35 -5.00 -27.93
N ALA A 69 -6.64 -5.31 -29.01
CA ALA A 69 -5.21 -5.55 -29.01
C ALA A 69 -4.50 -4.53 -29.90
N ILE A 70 -3.32 -4.11 -29.46
CA ILE A 70 -2.44 -3.28 -30.28
C ILE A 70 -1.44 -4.20 -30.95
N GLU A 71 -1.28 -4.06 -32.26
CA GLU A 71 -0.42 -4.90 -33.08
C GLU A 71 0.57 -4.03 -33.87
N GLU A 72 1.78 -4.55 -34.04
CA GLU A 72 2.86 -3.89 -34.79
C GLU A 72 3.36 -4.84 -35.89
N LEU A 73 3.65 -4.28 -37.06
CA LEU A 73 4.13 -5.03 -38.21
C LEU A 73 5.60 -5.40 -38.02
N GLY A 74 5.91 -6.70 -38.06
CA GLY A 74 7.26 -7.22 -37.95
C GLY A 74 8.13 -6.79 -39.13
N SER A 75 9.23 -6.10 -38.84
CA SER A 75 10.14 -5.54 -39.86
C SER A 75 10.84 -6.58 -40.74
N ARG A 76 10.85 -7.86 -40.35
CA ARG A 76 11.48 -8.96 -41.10
C ARG A 76 10.50 -10.00 -41.62
N SER A 77 9.40 -10.25 -40.92
CA SER A 77 8.42 -11.29 -41.29
C SER A 77 7.24 -10.76 -42.08
N GLY A 78 6.92 -9.46 -42.00
CA GLY A 78 5.70 -8.90 -42.58
C GLY A 78 4.41 -9.36 -41.87
N GLU A 79 4.54 -10.04 -40.73
CA GLU A 79 3.41 -10.48 -39.90
C GLU A 79 3.10 -9.47 -38.79
N TRP A 80 1.85 -9.48 -38.32
CA TRP A 80 1.41 -8.64 -37.21
C TRP A 80 1.61 -9.34 -35.87
N PHE A 81 2.19 -8.63 -34.91
CA PHE A 81 2.43 -9.15 -33.56
C PHE A 81 1.75 -8.29 -32.51
N GLU A 82 1.04 -8.93 -31.57
CA GLU A 82 0.47 -8.25 -30.42
C GLU A 82 1.59 -7.62 -29.57
N VAL A 83 1.48 -6.31 -29.37
CA VAL A 83 2.42 -5.51 -28.59
C VAL A 83 2.21 -5.81 -27.11
N LYS A 84 3.31 -6.14 -26.43
CA LYS A 84 3.35 -6.33 -24.98
C LYS A 84 3.88 -5.08 -24.28
N GLY A 85 3.48 -4.86 -23.04
CA GLY A 85 3.93 -3.73 -22.24
C GLY A 85 3.03 -2.49 -22.35
N ARG A 86 2.44 -2.11 -21.20
CA ARG A 86 1.53 -0.95 -21.06
C ARG A 86 2.08 0.35 -21.68
N ALA A 87 3.36 0.66 -21.47
CA ALA A 87 3.95 1.91 -21.96
C ALA A 87 4.04 1.97 -23.50
N ARG A 88 4.39 0.84 -24.14
CA ARG A 88 4.46 0.77 -25.61
C ARG A 88 3.06 0.80 -26.22
N CYS A 89 2.12 0.08 -25.62
CA CYS A 89 0.71 0.15 -25.98
C CYS A 89 0.15 1.57 -25.90
N ALA A 90 0.42 2.30 -24.81
CA ALA A 90 -0.04 3.68 -24.64
C ALA A 90 0.53 4.62 -25.72
N LEU A 91 1.83 4.48 -26.06
CA LEU A 91 2.49 5.27 -27.10
C LEU A 91 1.88 5.02 -28.48
N ILE A 92 1.69 3.75 -28.86
CA ILE A 92 1.10 3.40 -30.15
C ILE A 92 -0.35 3.89 -30.24
N MET A 93 -1.11 3.75 -29.15
CA MET A 93 -2.48 4.27 -29.10
C MET A 93 -2.52 5.79 -29.28
N GLN A 94 -1.59 6.53 -28.68
CA GLN A 94 -1.48 7.97 -28.88
C GLN A 94 -1.21 8.33 -30.34
N LEU A 95 -0.33 7.57 -31.02
CA LEU A 95 -0.06 7.74 -32.45
C LEU A 95 -1.30 7.44 -33.32
N LEU A 96 -2.06 6.40 -33.00
CA LEU A 96 -3.29 6.05 -33.72
C LEU A 96 -4.35 7.16 -33.58
N ILE A 97 -4.51 7.72 -32.38
CA ILE A 97 -5.42 8.83 -32.11
C ILE A 97 -4.95 10.11 -32.81
N SER A 98 -3.66 10.46 -32.70
CA SER A 98 -3.12 11.71 -33.26
C SER A 98 -3.05 11.71 -34.79
N ASN A 99 -2.86 10.55 -35.41
CA ASN A 99 -2.66 10.44 -36.85
C ASN A 99 -3.97 10.23 -37.64
N GLY A 100 -5.13 10.45 -37.01
CA GLY A 100 -6.43 10.39 -37.68
C GLY A 100 -6.92 8.97 -37.96
N GLY A 101 -6.55 7.98 -37.11
CA GLY A 101 -7.14 6.64 -37.16
C GLY A 101 -8.62 6.62 -36.74
N PHE A 102 -9.11 7.70 -36.13
CA PHE A 102 -10.49 7.88 -35.70
C PHE A 102 -11.07 9.15 -36.31
N ASP A 103 -12.39 9.16 -36.52
CA ASP A 103 -13.12 10.38 -36.89
C ASP A 103 -12.86 11.47 -35.83
N PRO A 104 -12.40 12.68 -36.22
CA PRO A 104 -12.14 13.78 -35.30
C PRO A 104 -13.34 14.19 -34.43
N GLN A 105 -14.57 13.88 -34.85
CA GLN A 105 -15.80 14.17 -34.10
C GLN A 105 -16.09 13.13 -33.00
N VAL A 106 -15.46 11.95 -33.06
CA VAL A 106 -15.68 10.88 -32.09
C VAL A 106 -14.68 10.99 -30.95
N VAL A 107 -15.20 11.07 -29.72
CA VAL A 107 -14.38 11.02 -28.51
C VAL A 107 -13.95 9.59 -28.28
N VAL A 108 -12.63 9.34 -28.26
CA VAL A 108 -12.05 8.03 -27.98
C VAL A 108 -10.98 8.10 -26.90
N TRP A 109 -10.96 7.12 -26.01
CA TRP A 109 -9.90 6.99 -25.00
C TRP A 109 -9.65 5.54 -24.62
N TYR A 110 -8.44 5.27 -24.15
CA TYR A 110 -7.92 3.92 -23.90
C TYR A 110 -7.47 3.79 -22.45
N ASP A 111 -7.77 2.64 -21.81
CA ASP A 111 -7.40 2.40 -20.40
C ASP A 111 -5.94 2.00 -20.17
N GLU A 112 -5.13 2.00 -21.23
CA GLU A 112 -3.73 1.55 -21.22
C GLU A 112 -3.56 0.07 -20.87
N GLN A 113 -4.63 -0.74 -21.00
CA GLN A 113 -4.60 -2.18 -20.79
C GLN A 113 -5.12 -2.94 -22.00
N LYS A 114 -6.44 -3.01 -22.16
CA LYS A 114 -7.11 -3.87 -23.16
C LYS A 114 -8.45 -3.30 -23.64
N CYS A 115 -8.89 -2.16 -23.12
CA CYS A 115 -10.20 -1.60 -23.43
C CYS A 115 -10.07 -0.22 -24.07
N LEU A 116 -10.66 -0.08 -25.27
CA LEU A 116 -10.94 1.20 -25.90
C LEU A 116 -12.37 1.62 -25.56
N TYR A 117 -12.60 2.91 -25.37
CA TYR A 117 -13.92 3.47 -25.16
C TYR A 117 -14.22 4.58 -26.16
N SER A 118 -15.50 4.75 -26.47
CA SER A 118 -15.97 5.85 -27.31
C SER A 118 -17.36 6.34 -26.91
N THR A 119 -17.69 7.58 -27.31
CA THR A 119 -19.05 8.15 -27.18
C THR A 119 -19.93 7.94 -28.40
N SER A 120 -19.41 7.30 -29.45
CA SER A 120 -20.15 6.96 -30.66
C SER A 120 -19.74 5.57 -31.13
N LEU A 121 -20.67 4.85 -31.77
CA LEU A 121 -20.35 3.54 -32.35
C LEU A 121 -19.27 3.71 -33.42
N LEU A 122 -18.18 2.96 -33.30
CA LEU A 122 -17.10 2.98 -34.29
C LEU A 122 -17.56 2.20 -35.52
N THR A 123 -17.67 2.88 -36.65
CA THR A 123 -18.08 2.29 -37.95
C THR A 123 -16.91 1.60 -38.67
N SER A 124 -15.71 1.60 -38.08
CA SER A 124 -14.49 1.07 -38.68
C SER A 124 -14.50 -0.47 -38.80
N PRO A 125 -13.81 -1.05 -39.80
CA PRO A 125 -13.56 -2.48 -39.84
C PRO A 125 -12.79 -2.91 -38.58
N GLN A 126 -12.77 -4.22 -38.33
CA GLN A 126 -12.06 -4.89 -37.22
C GLN A 126 -10.65 -4.32 -36.91
N PHE A 127 -9.98 -3.69 -37.88
CA PHE A 127 -8.67 -3.08 -37.73
C PHE A 127 -8.66 -1.57 -37.99
N ILE A 128 -8.01 -0.81 -37.12
CA ILE A 128 -7.70 0.62 -37.30
C ILE A 128 -6.19 0.78 -37.45
N THR A 129 -5.73 1.16 -38.63
CA THR A 129 -4.29 1.22 -38.96
C THR A 129 -3.77 2.65 -38.89
N SER A 130 -2.53 2.82 -38.43
CA SER A 130 -1.83 4.10 -38.49
C SER A 130 -1.49 4.48 -39.93
N LYS A 131 -1.33 5.79 -40.21
CA LYS A 131 -0.97 6.30 -41.54
C LYS A 131 0.35 5.74 -42.11
N ASP A 132 1.29 5.37 -41.25
CA ASP A 132 2.56 4.75 -41.66
C ASP A 132 2.45 3.25 -41.95
N GLY A 133 1.26 2.64 -41.74
CA GLY A 133 0.99 1.23 -41.97
C GLY A 133 1.70 0.27 -41.00
N ARG A 134 2.40 0.78 -39.99
CA ARG A 134 3.23 -0.06 -39.10
C ARG A 134 2.53 -0.52 -37.84
N ASN A 135 1.49 0.19 -37.42
CA ASN A 135 0.75 -0.10 -36.21
C ASN A 135 -0.73 -0.24 -36.54
N ARG A 136 -1.41 -1.15 -35.85
CA ARG A 136 -2.88 -1.24 -35.93
C ARG A 136 -3.49 -1.58 -34.59
N LEU A 137 -4.74 -1.15 -34.42
CA LEU A 137 -5.63 -1.58 -33.36
C LEU A 137 -6.53 -2.68 -33.90
N ASN A 138 -6.56 -3.83 -33.25
CA ASN A 138 -7.44 -4.95 -33.54
C ASN A 138 -8.60 -4.95 -32.52
N ILE A 139 -9.83 -4.74 -33.00
CA ILE A 139 -11.06 -4.79 -32.22
C ILE A 139 -11.53 -6.26 -32.18
N LYS A 140 -11.52 -6.86 -30.99
CA LYS A 140 -11.73 -8.31 -30.81
C LYS A 140 -13.19 -8.73 -30.77
N SER A 141 -14.10 -7.82 -30.44
CA SER A 141 -15.51 -8.12 -30.16
C SER A 141 -16.43 -6.95 -30.50
N SER A 142 -17.72 -7.23 -30.65
CA SER A 142 -18.75 -6.19 -30.68
C SER A 142 -18.72 -5.39 -29.37
N PRO A 143 -18.97 -4.07 -29.42
CA PRO A 143 -18.90 -3.27 -28.22
C PRO A 143 -20.02 -3.64 -27.27
N ASN A 144 -19.66 -3.76 -26.01
CA ASN A 144 -20.63 -3.64 -24.95
C ASN A 144 -21.12 -2.17 -24.88
N GLN A 145 -22.36 -1.97 -24.45
CA GLN A 145 -23.04 -0.66 -24.50
C GLN A 145 -23.60 -0.28 -23.13
N TRP A 146 -23.37 0.98 -22.75
CA TRP A 146 -23.87 1.60 -21.54
C TRP A 146 -24.20 3.06 -21.84
N SER A 147 -24.70 3.77 -20.84
CA SER A 147 -25.00 5.18 -20.92
C SER A 147 -24.87 5.87 -19.57
N THR A 148 -24.83 7.20 -19.58
CA THR A 148 -24.99 7.97 -18.34
C THR A 148 -26.37 7.80 -17.71
N ASN A 149 -27.38 7.36 -18.46
CA ASN A 149 -28.70 7.06 -17.90
C ASN A 149 -28.67 5.86 -16.94
N ASP A 150 -27.83 4.86 -17.17
CA ASP A 150 -27.68 3.73 -16.25
C ASP A 150 -27.25 4.19 -14.85
N ILE A 151 -26.39 5.21 -14.80
CA ILE A 151 -25.97 5.87 -13.56
C ILE A 151 -27.12 6.66 -12.95
N GLN A 152 -27.86 7.43 -13.75
CA GLN A 152 -28.97 8.23 -13.26
C GLN A 152 -30.14 7.38 -12.74
N ASP A 153 -30.47 6.29 -13.42
CA ASP A 153 -31.52 5.36 -13.01
C ASP A 153 -31.15 4.66 -11.71
N TYR A 154 -29.87 4.31 -11.52
CA TYR A 154 -29.35 3.79 -10.26
C TYR A 154 -29.49 4.81 -9.12
N ILE A 155 -29.03 6.05 -9.33
CA ILE A 155 -29.10 7.12 -8.31
C ILE A 155 -30.55 7.42 -7.93
N LYS A 156 -31.46 7.47 -8.91
CA LYS A 156 -32.90 7.68 -8.69
C LYS A 156 -33.61 6.47 -8.09
N GLY A 157 -32.93 5.34 -7.92
CA GLY A 157 -33.50 4.12 -7.35
C GLY A 157 -34.60 3.51 -8.20
N ARG A 158 -34.48 3.57 -9.54
CA ARG A 158 -35.50 3.05 -10.45
C ARG A 158 -35.70 1.53 -10.25
N PRO A 159 -36.95 1.01 -10.25
CA PRO A 159 -37.23 -0.39 -9.91
C PRO A 159 -36.58 -1.43 -10.83
N ASN A 160 -36.28 -1.07 -12.08
CA ASN A 160 -35.67 -1.93 -13.08
C ASN A 160 -34.15 -2.10 -12.90
N VAL A 161 -33.50 -1.29 -12.04
CA VAL A 161 -32.06 -1.37 -11.80
C VAL A 161 -31.74 -2.47 -10.80
N LYS A 162 -31.09 -3.53 -11.29
CA LYS A 162 -30.74 -4.73 -10.49
C LYS A 162 -29.30 -4.74 -9.98
N PHE A 163 -28.43 -3.96 -10.61
CA PHE A 163 -26.97 -4.00 -10.38
C PHE A 163 -26.42 -2.58 -10.27
N TYR A 164 -25.29 -2.46 -9.60
CA TYR A 164 -24.50 -1.22 -9.62
C TYR A 164 -23.89 -1.05 -11.03
N PRO A 165 -23.99 0.14 -11.68
CA PRO A 165 -23.50 0.38 -13.03
C PRO A 165 -21.97 0.58 -13.05
N TYR A 166 -21.23 -0.46 -12.63
CA TYR A 166 -19.78 -0.40 -12.43
C TYR A 166 -19.02 -0.04 -13.70
N ASP A 167 -19.41 -0.63 -14.83
CA ASP A 167 -18.75 -0.43 -16.12
C ASP A 167 -18.92 1.02 -16.60
N ALA A 168 -20.15 1.56 -16.57
CA ALA A 168 -20.41 2.96 -16.92
C ALA A 168 -19.57 3.93 -16.06
N VAL A 169 -19.49 3.71 -14.74
CA VAL A 169 -18.67 4.52 -13.83
C VAL A 169 -17.19 4.42 -14.19
N ARG A 170 -16.66 3.20 -14.40
CA ARG A 170 -15.24 2.96 -14.73
C ARG A 170 -14.85 3.58 -16.08
N ILE A 171 -15.73 3.50 -17.07
CA ILE A 171 -15.55 4.11 -18.39
C ILE A 171 -15.30 5.61 -18.23
N LEU A 172 -16.17 6.30 -17.47
CA LEU A 172 -16.06 7.73 -17.18
C LEU A 172 -14.86 8.07 -16.30
N GLU A 173 -14.50 7.27 -15.29
CA GLU A 173 -13.28 7.50 -14.48
C GLU A 173 -12.01 7.46 -15.33
N THR A 174 -11.96 6.56 -16.31
CA THR A 174 -10.82 6.45 -17.23
C THR A 174 -10.75 7.68 -18.14
N LEU A 175 -11.90 8.22 -18.57
CA LEU A 175 -11.97 9.47 -19.33
C LEU A 175 -11.40 10.63 -18.52
N LEU A 176 -11.77 10.76 -17.24
CA LEU A 176 -11.26 11.83 -16.39
C LEU A 176 -9.73 11.78 -16.25
N LYS A 177 -9.14 10.59 -16.11
CA LYS A 177 -7.67 10.43 -16.11
C LYS A 177 -7.07 10.82 -17.45
N LYS A 178 -7.69 10.40 -18.56
CA LYS A 178 -7.23 10.74 -19.92
C LYS A 178 -7.29 12.26 -20.17
N SER A 179 -8.28 12.95 -19.62
CA SER A 179 -8.43 14.41 -19.71
C SER A 179 -7.26 15.20 -19.08
N LEU A 180 -6.44 14.53 -18.26
CA LEU A 180 -5.27 15.11 -17.62
C LEU A 180 -3.94 14.64 -18.22
N GLN A 181 -3.92 13.76 -19.22
CA GLN A 181 -2.72 13.01 -19.64
C GLN A 181 -1.45 13.83 -19.88
N ASP A 182 -1.58 15.07 -20.39
CA ASP A 182 -0.45 15.94 -20.74
C ASP A 182 0.06 16.75 -19.54
N ARG A 183 -0.66 16.68 -18.42
CA ARG A 183 -0.37 17.40 -17.16
C ARG A 183 0.08 16.47 -16.05
N ILE A 184 -0.24 15.17 -16.14
CA ILE A 184 0.05 14.20 -15.08
C ILE A 184 0.80 12.96 -15.58
N ALA A 185 1.59 12.35 -14.70
CA ALA A 185 1.99 10.95 -14.79
C ALA A 185 1.09 10.10 -13.89
N VAL A 186 0.66 8.94 -14.38
CA VAL A 186 -0.11 7.96 -13.58
C VAL A 186 0.81 6.81 -13.17
N VAL A 187 1.06 6.68 -11.87
CA VAL A 187 1.89 5.60 -11.30
C VAL A 187 1.11 4.89 -10.20
N ASN A 188 0.91 3.58 -10.34
CA ASN A 188 0.13 2.75 -9.41
C ASN A 188 -1.25 3.37 -9.07
N ASN A 189 -2.00 3.76 -10.12
CA ASN A 189 -3.31 4.41 -10.03
C ASN A 189 -3.34 5.75 -9.27
N THR A 190 -2.17 6.35 -9.03
CA THR A 190 -2.03 7.68 -8.43
C THR A 190 -1.53 8.64 -9.51
N CYS A 191 -2.16 9.82 -9.60
CA CYS A 191 -1.82 10.90 -10.52
C CYS A 191 -0.80 11.83 -9.85
N TYR A 192 0.22 12.26 -10.60
CA TYR A 192 1.24 13.20 -10.14
C TYR A 192 1.43 14.26 -11.22
N PHE A 193 1.44 15.53 -10.86
CA PHE A 193 1.64 16.60 -11.84
C PHE A 193 3.09 16.57 -12.38
N LEU A 194 3.23 16.72 -13.70
CA LEU A 194 4.52 16.64 -14.39
C LEU A 194 5.41 17.86 -14.11
N ASN A 195 4.79 19.03 -13.86
CA ASN A 195 5.48 20.29 -13.61
C ASN A 195 5.90 20.50 -12.15
N GLU A 196 5.55 19.57 -11.25
CA GLU A 196 5.92 19.68 -9.83
C GLU A 196 7.31 19.11 -9.58
N THR A 197 8.16 19.94 -8.97
CA THR A 197 9.49 19.53 -8.53
C THR A 197 9.37 18.62 -7.31
N PRO A 198 9.96 17.41 -7.33
CA PRO A 198 9.94 16.51 -6.19
C PRO A 198 10.71 17.10 -5.00
N LYS A 199 10.22 16.85 -3.78
CA LYS A 199 10.96 17.17 -2.56
C LYS A 199 12.05 16.12 -2.33
N LYS A 200 13.29 16.55 -2.14
CA LYS A 200 14.40 15.64 -1.82
C LYS A 200 14.28 15.11 -0.40
N LEU A 201 14.48 13.81 -0.23
CA LEU A 201 14.46 13.10 1.04
C LEU A 201 15.85 12.62 1.44
N ALA A 202 15.98 12.28 2.72
CA ALA A 202 17.16 11.62 3.27
C ALA A 202 17.53 10.35 2.48
N GLY A 203 18.82 10.14 2.23
CA GLY A 203 19.29 9.03 1.42
C GLY A 203 18.99 9.17 -0.07
N GLY A 204 18.77 10.37 -0.58
CA GLY A 204 18.68 10.62 -2.03
C GLY A 204 17.37 10.21 -2.70
N PHE A 205 16.35 9.81 -1.93
CA PHE A 205 15.02 9.55 -2.48
C PHE A 205 14.26 10.85 -2.77
N GLU A 206 13.19 10.73 -3.54
CA GLU A 206 12.28 11.82 -3.85
C GLU A 206 10.91 11.58 -3.20
N GLU A 207 10.28 12.63 -2.69
CA GLU A 207 8.88 12.64 -2.27
C GLU A 207 8.07 13.44 -3.29
N ARG A 208 7.04 12.81 -3.83
CA ARG A 208 6.10 13.44 -4.76
C ARG A 208 4.73 13.52 -4.12
N PHE A 209 4.12 14.68 -4.26
CA PHE A 209 2.73 14.89 -3.94
C PHE A 209 1.88 14.47 -5.14
N GLY A 210 0.87 13.66 -4.89
CA GLY A 210 -0.03 13.18 -5.94
C GLY A 210 -1.41 12.91 -5.37
N PHE A 211 -2.26 12.31 -6.19
CA PHE A 211 -3.65 12.06 -5.83
C PHE A 211 -4.30 10.89 -6.50
N ILE A 212 -5.34 10.43 -5.85
CA ILE A 212 -6.27 9.43 -6.35
C ILE A 212 -7.61 10.13 -6.51
N GLN A 213 -8.29 9.82 -7.61
CA GLN A 213 -9.65 10.26 -7.84
C GLN A 213 -10.53 9.06 -8.19
N ALA A 214 -11.79 9.16 -7.78
CA ALA A 214 -12.81 8.15 -8.06
C ALA A 214 -14.18 8.81 -8.21
N LEU A 215 -15.00 8.27 -9.10
CA LEU A 215 -16.40 8.64 -9.24
C LEU A 215 -17.24 7.75 -8.33
N ASN A 216 -18.00 8.37 -7.44
CA ASN A 216 -18.83 7.68 -6.46
C ASN A 216 -20.30 8.08 -6.63
N LEU A 217 -21.19 7.10 -6.63
CA LEU A 217 -22.64 7.32 -6.64
C LEU A 217 -23.11 7.55 -5.20
N ALA A 218 -23.35 8.82 -4.85
CA ALA A 218 -23.96 9.18 -3.57
C ALA A 218 -25.47 8.89 -3.61
N SER A 219 -26.16 9.12 -2.49
CA SER A 219 -27.59 8.77 -2.37
C SER A 219 -28.51 9.52 -3.33
N ASP A 220 -28.11 10.69 -3.81
CA ASP A 220 -28.93 11.58 -4.64
C ASP A 220 -28.18 12.16 -5.86
N ARG A 221 -26.87 11.91 -5.99
CA ARG A 221 -26.01 12.53 -7.01
C ARG A 221 -24.75 11.74 -7.31
N LEU A 222 -24.10 12.09 -8.42
CA LEU A 222 -22.74 11.66 -8.73
C LEU A 222 -21.73 12.59 -8.04
N THR A 223 -20.63 12.04 -7.54
CA THR A 223 -19.58 12.84 -6.91
C THR A 223 -18.19 12.40 -7.36
N LEU A 224 -17.28 13.36 -7.48
CA LEU A 224 -15.85 13.11 -7.65
C LEU A 224 -15.18 13.11 -6.26
N ASN A 225 -14.76 11.95 -5.78
CA ASN A 225 -13.91 11.83 -4.59
C ASN A 225 -12.47 12.11 -4.98
N VAL A 226 -11.79 12.98 -4.22
CA VAL A 226 -10.40 13.32 -4.47
C VAL A 226 -9.57 13.17 -3.19
N GLN A 227 -8.49 12.41 -3.28
CA GLN A 227 -7.66 12.05 -2.15
C GLN A 227 -6.17 12.32 -2.43
N THR A 228 -5.52 13.07 -1.55
CA THR A 228 -4.09 13.36 -1.64
C THR A 228 -3.25 12.18 -1.15
N LYS A 229 -2.06 12.03 -1.73
CA LYS A 229 -1.11 10.96 -1.43
C LYS A 229 0.32 11.46 -1.57
N LEU A 230 1.13 11.23 -0.54
CA LEU A 230 2.58 11.36 -0.60
C LEU A 230 3.20 10.01 -0.93
N THR A 231 4.05 9.97 -1.93
CA THR A 231 4.72 8.74 -2.37
C THR A 231 6.22 8.97 -2.48
N THR A 232 6.99 7.99 -2.00
CA THR A 232 8.45 7.98 -2.14
C THR A 232 8.83 7.36 -3.49
N PHE A 233 9.73 8.03 -4.21
CA PHE A 233 10.24 7.63 -5.52
C PHE A 233 11.76 7.46 -5.47
N TYR A 234 12.27 6.60 -6.35
CA TYR A 234 13.68 6.67 -6.71
C TYR A 234 13.95 7.96 -7.50
N PRO A 235 15.11 8.59 -7.30
CA PRO A 235 15.51 9.78 -8.04
C PRO A 235 15.86 9.44 -9.50
N ASP A 236 15.63 10.39 -10.39
CA ASP A 236 16.11 10.33 -11.78
C ASP A 236 17.55 10.88 -11.82
N ILE A 237 18.54 10.05 -11.46
CA ILE A 237 19.98 10.40 -11.41
C ILE A 237 20.86 9.23 -11.88
N PRO A 238 22.15 9.47 -12.21
CA PRO A 238 23.11 8.39 -12.47
C PRO A 238 23.15 7.38 -11.32
N LEU A 239 23.23 6.09 -11.66
CA LEU A 239 23.22 5.01 -10.65
C LEU A 239 24.40 5.14 -9.69
N LEU A 240 25.57 5.51 -10.21
CA LEU A 240 26.78 5.69 -9.42
C LEU A 240 26.62 6.79 -8.36
N ASP A 241 25.99 7.92 -8.72
CA ASP A 241 25.71 9.01 -7.78
C ASP A 241 24.75 8.56 -6.67
N PHE A 242 23.72 7.80 -7.03
CA PHE A 242 22.80 7.23 -6.03
C PHE A 242 23.52 6.29 -5.06
N ILE A 243 24.43 5.43 -5.57
CA ILE A 243 25.25 4.55 -4.74
C ILE A 243 26.09 5.36 -3.76
N HIS A 244 26.76 6.43 -4.23
CA HIS A 244 27.56 7.31 -3.37
C HIS A 244 26.72 7.98 -2.28
N ILE A 245 25.48 8.38 -2.59
CA ILE A 245 24.55 8.92 -1.59
C ILE A 245 24.19 7.87 -0.54
N GLN A 246 23.93 6.62 -0.94
CA GLN A 246 23.55 5.55 0.00
C GLN A 246 24.68 5.12 0.94
N ILE A 247 25.93 5.19 0.48
CA ILE A 247 27.12 4.87 1.29
C ILE A 247 27.68 6.09 2.02
N GLY A 248 27.30 7.31 1.62
CA GLY A 248 27.77 8.57 2.21
C GLY A 248 29.19 8.98 1.80
N ALA A 249 29.74 8.40 0.73
CA ALA A 249 31.10 8.66 0.26
C ALA A 249 31.25 8.37 -1.23
N LYS A 250 32.18 9.05 -1.91
CA LYS A 250 32.52 8.80 -3.32
C LYS A 250 33.61 7.73 -3.44
N ARG A 251 33.27 6.48 -3.12
CA ARG A 251 34.20 5.33 -3.19
C ARG A 251 33.50 4.04 -3.61
N ILE A 252 34.29 3.00 -3.85
CA ILE A 252 33.81 1.65 -4.12
C ILE A 252 33.07 1.12 -2.87
N PRO A 253 31.85 0.56 -3.03
CA PRO A 253 31.13 -0.05 -1.91
C PRO A 253 31.80 -1.36 -1.46
N ASN A 254 31.85 -1.60 -0.15
CA ASN A 254 32.29 -2.89 0.40
C ASN A 254 31.19 -3.96 0.30
N GLU A 255 31.49 -5.22 0.66
CA GLU A 255 30.55 -6.32 0.49
C GLU A 255 29.23 -6.14 1.28
N ASN A 256 29.29 -5.58 2.48
CA ASN A 256 28.10 -5.32 3.31
C ASN A 256 27.25 -4.19 2.71
N GLU A 257 27.89 -3.17 2.16
CA GLU A 257 27.23 -2.09 1.44
C GLU A 257 26.57 -2.60 0.15
N CYS A 258 27.24 -3.47 -0.62
CA CYS A 258 26.64 -4.12 -1.79
C CYS A 258 25.40 -4.94 -1.41
N LYS A 259 25.43 -5.69 -0.30
CA LYS A 259 24.26 -6.43 0.21
C LYS A 259 23.11 -5.48 0.58
N LYS A 260 23.40 -4.35 1.22
CA LYS A 260 22.41 -3.31 1.53
C LYS A 260 21.83 -2.69 0.25
N LEU A 261 22.69 -2.33 -0.70
CA LEU A 261 22.29 -1.74 -1.98
C LEU A 261 21.44 -2.69 -2.81
N ASN A 262 21.77 -3.99 -2.85
CA ASN A 262 20.93 -5.02 -3.47
C ASN A 262 19.52 -5.00 -2.92
N ARG A 263 19.35 -4.91 -1.59
CA ARG A 263 18.01 -4.79 -0.97
C ARG A 263 17.31 -3.51 -1.40
N ILE A 264 18.00 -2.37 -1.37
CA ILE A 264 17.47 -1.05 -1.74
C ILE A 264 17.07 -1.01 -3.22
N LEU A 265 17.88 -1.56 -4.13
CA LEU A 265 17.72 -1.47 -5.58
C LEU A 265 17.00 -2.68 -6.22
N LYS A 266 16.66 -3.71 -5.45
CA LYS A 266 15.90 -4.87 -5.94
C LYS A 266 14.68 -4.46 -6.78
N ASN A 267 14.54 -4.99 -7.98
CA ASN A 267 13.49 -4.69 -8.97
C ASN A 267 13.48 -3.23 -9.49
N CYS A 268 14.49 -2.42 -9.19
CA CYS A 268 14.61 -1.08 -9.77
C CYS A 268 15.03 -1.20 -11.23
N LEU A 269 14.40 -0.39 -12.10
CA LEU A 269 14.72 -0.32 -13.52
C LEU A 269 15.80 0.74 -13.78
N LEU A 270 16.76 0.38 -14.61
CA LEU A 270 17.82 1.24 -15.11
C LEU A 270 17.61 1.51 -16.60
N ILE A 271 18.03 2.68 -17.05
CA ILE A 271 18.22 3.01 -18.46
C ILE A 271 19.70 3.27 -18.71
N THR A 272 20.15 3.04 -19.94
CA THR A 272 21.58 3.00 -20.23
C THR A 272 22.00 3.95 -21.34
N ARG A 273 23.23 4.48 -21.24
CA ARG A 273 23.78 5.42 -22.21
C ARG A 273 23.85 4.83 -23.62
N GLN A 274 24.29 3.57 -23.74
CA GLN A 274 24.43 2.89 -25.02
C GLN A 274 23.11 2.62 -25.76
N SER A 275 21.97 2.71 -25.05
CA SER A 275 20.64 2.61 -25.66
C SER A 275 20.02 3.97 -25.94
N ASN A 276 20.80 5.06 -25.86
CA ASN A 276 20.30 6.43 -25.85
C ASN A 276 19.19 6.64 -24.79
N TRP A 277 19.34 5.97 -23.64
CA TRP A 277 18.43 6.04 -22.50
C TRP A 277 17.02 5.47 -22.77
N LYS A 278 16.86 4.63 -23.80
CA LYS A 278 15.56 4.06 -24.20
C LYS A 278 15.29 2.68 -23.63
N GLN A 279 16.31 1.82 -23.52
CA GLN A 279 16.15 0.45 -23.06
C GLN A 279 16.15 0.38 -21.53
N ALA A 280 15.14 -0.28 -20.96
CA ALA A 280 15.06 -0.52 -19.52
C ALA A 280 15.62 -1.90 -19.15
N TYR A 281 16.34 -1.96 -18.02
CA TYR A 281 16.92 -3.17 -17.45
C TYR A 281 16.53 -3.29 -15.97
N GLU A 282 16.05 -4.44 -15.51
CA GLU A 282 15.72 -4.72 -14.10
C GLU A 282 16.97 -5.16 -13.36
N ILE A 283 17.28 -4.51 -12.23
CA ILE A 283 18.41 -4.88 -11.37
C ILE A 283 18.15 -6.21 -10.67
N ASP A 284 19.14 -7.10 -10.76
CA ASP A 284 19.22 -8.31 -9.95
C ASP A 284 20.10 -8.07 -8.71
N GLN A 285 21.41 -7.93 -8.95
CA GLN A 285 22.41 -7.81 -7.91
C GLN A 285 23.72 -7.19 -8.43
N PHE A 286 24.54 -6.67 -7.53
CA PHE A 286 25.93 -6.34 -7.83
C PHE A 286 26.72 -7.58 -8.26
N ASP A 287 27.51 -7.44 -9.33
CA ASP A 287 28.51 -8.41 -9.74
C ASP A 287 29.81 -8.10 -8.99
N LYS A 288 30.50 -9.13 -8.48
CA LYS A 288 31.78 -8.94 -7.78
C LYS A 288 32.90 -8.54 -8.74
N ARG A 289 32.73 -8.80 -10.04
CA ARG A 289 33.72 -8.54 -11.08
C ARG A 289 33.68 -7.12 -11.60
N ARG A 290 34.84 -6.63 -12.05
CA ARG A 290 35.04 -5.33 -12.69
C ARG A 290 34.79 -5.40 -14.21
N PRO A 291 34.55 -4.27 -14.90
CA PRO A 291 34.48 -4.22 -16.36
C PRO A 291 35.66 -4.87 -17.09
N THR A 292 36.85 -4.85 -16.51
CA THR A 292 38.07 -5.46 -17.07
C THR A 292 38.09 -6.99 -16.98
N GLU A 293 37.27 -7.58 -16.11
CA GLU A 293 37.25 -9.02 -15.81
C GLU A 293 36.09 -9.75 -16.50
N ILE A 294 35.06 -9.01 -16.93
CA ILE A 294 33.89 -9.58 -17.61
C ILE A 294 34.15 -9.58 -19.11
N LYS A 295 34.13 -10.78 -19.71
CA LYS A 295 34.20 -10.98 -21.16
C LYS A 295 32.81 -11.24 -21.73
N ILE A 296 32.53 -10.64 -22.88
CA ILE A 296 31.33 -10.92 -23.67
C ILE A 296 31.55 -12.13 -24.59
N GLU A 297 30.51 -12.59 -25.28
CA GLU A 297 30.57 -13.78 -26.17
C GLU A 297 31.65 -13.66 -27.27
N SER A 298 32.01 -12.45 -27.71
CA SER A 298 33.09 -12.22 -28.67
C SER A 298 34.50 -12.43 -28.08
N GLY A 299 34.62 -12.63 -26.77
CA GLY A 299 35.89 -12.74 -26.04
C GLY A 299 36.49 -11.40 -25.58
N GLU A 300 35.98 -10.27 -26.08
CA GLU A 300 36.34 -8.92 -25.64
C GLU A 300 35.90 -8.66 -24.19
N THR A 301 36.69 -7.90 -23.44
CA THR A 301 36.28 -7.37 -22.13
C THR A 301 35.17 -6.32 -22.29
N LEU A 302 34.39 -6.05 -21.24
CA LEU A 302 33.41 -4.96 -21.31
C LEU A 302 34.06 -3.61 -21.64
N VAL A 303 35.27 -3.35 -21.14
CA VAL A 303 36.01 -2.11 -21.47
C VAL A 303 36.27 -1.99 -22.97
N GLU A 304 36.77 -3.06 -23.60
CA GLU A 304 37.01 -3.12 -25.04
C GLU A 304 35.70 -3.00 -25.83
N TYR A 305 34.66 -3.74 -25.44
CA TYR A 305 33.35 -3.68 -26.08
C TYR A 305 32.76 -2.27 -26.09
N TYR A 306 32.75 -1.58 -24.93
CA TYR A 306 32.22 -0.22 -24.86
C TYR A 306 33.03 0.78 -25.68
N LYS A 307 34.36 0.62 -25.72
CA LYS A 307 35.24 1.47 -26.54
C LYS A 307 35.04 1.22 -28.04
N ASN A 308 35.11 -0.04 -28.47
CA ASN A 308 35.11 -0.44 -29.87
C ASN A 308 33.71 -0.38 -30.49
N ALA A 309 32.72 -1.00 -29.84
CA ALA A 309 31.39 -1.17 -30.42
C ALA A 309 30.42 -0.02 -30.08
N LYS A 310 30.64 0.70 -28.97
CA LYS A 310 29.75 1.79 -28.51
C LYS A 310 30.38 3.17 -28.55
N ASN A 311 31.67 3.29 -28.84
CA ASN A 311 32.42 4.55 -28.79
C ASN A 311 32.25 5.27 -27.43
N ILE A 312 32.32 4.50 -26.33
CA ILE A 312 32.23 4.99 -24.95
C ILE A 312 33.49 4.56 -24.19
N THR A 313 34.28 5.54 -23.76
CA THR A 313 35.41 5.31 -22.84
C THR A 313 34.89 5.26 -21.40
N LEU A 314 35.10 4.12 -20.73
CA LEU A 314 34.78 3.95 -19.31
C LEU A 314 35.90 4.52 -18.44
N ASN A 315 35.56 5.38 -17.48
CA ASN A 315 36.51 5.98 -16.55
C ASN A 315 36.49 5.27 -15.18
N GLN A 316 35.35 4.69 -14.81
CA GLN A 316 35.13 4.08 -13.50
C GLN A 316 35.39 2.56 -13.51
N ILE A 317 36.48 2.12 -14.15
CA ILE A 317 36.78 0.70 -14.39
C ILE A 317 37.08 -0.11 -13.12
N ASN A 318 37.37 0.54 -12.00
CA ASN A 318 37.65 -0.11 -10.72
C ASN A 318 36.37 -0.46 -9.93
N TYR A 319 35.21 0.07 -10.33
CA TYR A 319 33.93 -0.26 -9.69
C TYR A 319 33.41 -1.63 -10.14
N PRO A 320 32.69 -2.35 -9.27
CA PRO A 320 31.98 -3.56 -9.65
C PRO A 320 30.92 -3.26 -10.72
N CYS A 321 30.62 -4.25 -11.56
CA CYS A 321 29.46 -4.19 -12.46
C CYS A 321 28.15 -4.50 -11.72
N ILE A 322 27.03 -4.31 -12.40
CA ILE A 322 25.71 -4.74 -11.96
C ILE A 322 25.13 -5.77 -12.93
N GLN A 323 24.61 -6.86 -12.38
CA GLN A 323 23.86 -7.86 -13.13
C GLN A 323 22.40 -7.40 -13.24
N VAL A 324 21.89 -7.47 -14.47
CA VAL A 324 20.54 -7.01 -14.82
C VAL A 324 19.88 -7.98 -15.80
N TYR A 325 18.57 -7.83 -15.98
CA TYR A 325 17.81 -8.52 -17.03
C TYR A 325 17.02 -7.53 -17.86
N ILE A 326 16.75 -7.89 -19.12
CA ILE A 326 15.67 -7.25 -19.86
C ILE A 326 14.35 -7.73 -19.23
N PRO A 327 13.41 -6.84 -18.87
CA PRO A 327 12.13 -7.24 -18.32
C PRO A 327 11.45 -8.29 -19.21
N ASN A 328 10.94 -9.37 -18.59
CA ASN A 328 10.36 -10.54 -19.25
C ASN A 328 11.35 -11.49 -19.96
N GLU A 329 12.66 -11.25 -19.90
CA GLU A 329 13.73 -12.12 -20.44
C GLU A 329 14.71 -12.57 -19.34
N TYR A 330 14.18 -13.16 -18.26
CA TYR A 330 14.96 -13.48 -17.05
C TYR A 330 16.02 -14.59 -17.21
N ASN A 331 16.00 -15.32 -18.33
CA ASN A 331 16.94 -16.42 -18.57
C ASN A 331 18.29 -15.95 -19.17
N LYS A 332 18.44 -14.65 -19.45
CA LYS A 332 19.64 -14.09 -20.10
C LYS A 332 20.14 -12.88 -19.29
N PRO A 333 20.95 -13.08 -18.25
CA PRO A 333 21.55 -11.98 -17.51
C PRO A 333 22.48 -11.16 -18.39
N CYS A 334 22.49 -9.85 -18.19
CA CYS A 334 23.46 -8.93 -18.76
C CYS A 334 24.26 -8.26 -17.64
N HIS A 335 25.50 -7.88 -17.93
CA HIS A 335 26.36 -7.19 -16.98
C HIS A 335 26.63 -5.77 -17.49
N LEU A 336 26.37 -4.77 -16.64
CA LEU A 336 26.52 -3.36 -17.00
C LEU A 336 27.52 -2.67 -16.06
N PRO A 337 28.46 -1.86 -16.60
CA PRO A 337 29.22 -0.92 -15.79
C PRO A 337 28.30 0.12 -15.13
N LEU A 338 28.57 0.50 -13.89
CA LEU A 338 27.71 1.46 -13.15
C LEU A 338 27.67 2.85 -13.81
N GLU A 339 28.78 3.27 -14.43
CA GLU A 339 28.94 4.59 -15.07
C GLU A 339 27.98 4.82 -16.24
N VAL A 340 27.57 3.76 -16.94
CA VAL A 340 26.67 3.86 -18.09
C VAL A 340 25.19 3.75 -17.71
N CYS A 341 24.89 3.59 -16.41
CA CYS A 341 23.56 3.35 -15.89
C CYS A 341 22.96 4.59 -15.23
N ARG A 342 21.67 4.82 -15.48
CA ARG A 342 20.86 5.85 -14.84
C ARG A 342 19.58 5.22 -14.30
N ILE A 343 19.13 5.65 -13.13
CA ILE A 343 17.86 5.16 -12.57
C ILE A 343 16.71 5.70 -13.44
N LYS A 344 15.83 4.81 -13.89
CA LYS A 344 14.68 5.21 -14.71
C LYS A 344 13.73 6.07 -13.87
N SER A 345 13.25 7.16 -14.47
CA SER A 345 12.29 8.08 -13.82
C SER A 345 10.95 7.40 -13.48
N TRP A 346 10.17 8.05 -12.60
CA TRP A 346 8.81 7.64 -12.22
C TRP A 346 8.67 6.24 -11.59
N GLN A 347 9.67 5.82 -10.82
CA GLN A 347 9.65 4.55 -10.10
C GLN A 347 9.40 4.73 -8.60
N VAL A 348 8.33 4.11 -8.09
CA VAL A 348 8.01 4.14 -6.65
C VAL A 348 9.03 3.30 -5.87
N TYR A 349 9.48 3.85 -4.74
CA TYR A 349 10.20 3.09 -3.72
C TYR A 349 9.19 2.64 -2.65
N ASP A 350 8.84 1.36 -2.67
CA ASP A 350 7.81 0.74 -1.83
C ASP A 350 8.37 0.00 -0.61
N LYS A 351 9.70 -0.05 -0.47
CA LYS A 351 10.37 -0.73 0.64
C LYS A 351 10.40 0.16 1.88
N PRO A 352 10.50 -0.43 3.09
CA PRO A 352 10.72 0.33 4.30
C PRO A 352 11.99 1.19 4.18
N LEU A 353 11.93 2.38 4.74
CA LEU A 353 13.09 3.24 4.88
C LEU A 353 13.77 2.92 6.21
N SER A 354 15.06 3.24 6.33
CA SER A 354 15.73 3.09 7.63
C SER A 354 15.14 4.08 8.64
N LYS A 355 15.13 3.77 9.94
CA LYS A 355 14.61 4.70 10.97
C LYS A 355 15.24 6.08 10.92
N ALA A 356 16.53 6.19 10.61
CA ALA A 356 17.19 7.48 10.42
C ALA A 356 16.57 8.28 9.27
N GLN A 357 16.27 7.62 8.16
CA GLN A 357 15.53 8.21 7.03
C GLN A 357 14.07 8.49 7.42
N GLU A 358 13.38 7.59 8.12
CA GLU A 358 12.01 7.77 8.59
C GLU A 358 11.87 8.93 9.59
N THR A 359 12.85 9.14 10.46
CA THR A 359 12.86 10.25 11.42
C THR A 359 13.09 11.60 10.76
N GLN A 360 13.77 11.62 9.61
CA GLN A 360 13.94 12.80 8.76
C GLN A 360 12.79 12.95 7.75
N GLN A 361 11.93 11.93 7.61
CA GLN A 361 10.73 12.02 6.80
C GLN A 361 9.55 12.61 7.58
N PRO A 362 8.71 13.42 6.90
CA PRO A 362 7.46 13.93 7.46
C PRO A 362 6.36 12.86 7.62
N ARG A 363 6.66 11.55 7.57
CA ARG A 363 5.66 10.50 7.89
C ARG A 363 5.10 10.62 9.31
N LYS A 364 5.73 11.40 10.19
CA LYS A 364 5.18 11.82 11.49
C LYS A 364 4.29 13.07 11.46
N ASN A 365 4.32 13.86 10.40
CA ASN A 365 3.42 14.99 10.19
C ASN A 365 2.32 14.54 9.23
N ILE A 366 1.42 13.66 9.70
CA ILE A 366 0.13 13.45 9.04
C ILE A 366 -0.47 14.87 8.88
N PRO A 367 -0.71 15.34 7.65
CA PRO A 367 -1.16 16.71 7.44
C PRO A 367 -2.45 16.91 8.24
N LYS A 368 -2.50 18.02 8.98
CA LYS A 368 -3.70 18.35 9.76
C LYS A 368 -4.90 18.47 8.81
N PRO A 369 -6.14 18.23 9.28
CA PRO A 369 -7.32 18.26 8.41
C PRO A 369 -7.43 19.54 7.56
N HIS A 370 -7.08 20.71 8.10
CA HIS A 370 -7.08 21.97 7.34
C HIS A 370 -5.98 22.03 6.26
N GLU A 371 -4.77 21.54 6.53
CA GLU A 371 -3.69 21.47 5.52
C GLU A 371 -4.09 20.54 4.38
N ARG A 372 -4.69 19.40 4.71
CA ARG A 372 -5.22 18.45 3.72
C ARG A 372 -6.37 19.06 2.92
N TYR A 373 -7.25 19.84 3.54
CA TYR A 373 -8.30 20.58 2.86
C TYR A 373 -7.72 21.49 1.77
N PHE A 374 -6.79 22.39 2.12
CA PHE A 374 -6.18 23.30 1.16
C PHE A 374 -5.44 22.57 0.05
N ALA A 375 -4.75 21.47 0.38
CA ALA A 375 -4.05 20.66 -0.61
C ALA A 375 -5.00 19.99 -1.61
N ILE A 376 -6.18 19.54 -1.18
CA ILE A 376 -7.21 19.00 -2.09
C ILE A 376 -7.78 20.11 -2.98
N MET A 377 -8.07 21.29 -2.42
CA MET A 377 -8.62 22.42 -3.18
C MET A 377 -7.64 22.94 -4.24
N ASP A 378 -6.37 23.13 -3.88
CA ASP A 378 -5.30 23.53 -4.82
C ASP A 378 -5.16 22.52 -5.97
N MET A 379 -5.22 21.24 -5.63
CA MET A 379 -5.14 20.18 -6.61
C MET A 379 -6.33 20.11 -7.56
N LEU A 380 -7.55 20.31 -7.06
CA LEU A 380 -8.74 20.37 -7.91
C LEU A 380 -8.63 21.53 -8.90
N LYS A 381 -8.15 22.68 -8.41
CA LYS A 381 -7.86 23.85 -9.25
C LYS A 381 -6.82 23.53 -10.34
N LYS A 382 -5.75 22.79 -10.02
CA LYS A 382 -4.74 22.36 -11.00
C LYS A 382 -5.28 21.35 -12.03
N CYS A 383 -6.21 20.49 -11.64
CA CYS A 383 -6.86 19.56 -12.58
C CYS A 383 -7.70 20.33 -13.62
N ASP A 384 -8.29 21.46 -13.22
CA ASP A 384 -9.03 22.37 -14.09
C ASP A 384 -10.00 21.63 -15.01
N TYR A 385 -10.87 20.80 -14.41
CA TYR A 385 -11.80 19.95 -15.14
C TYR A 385 -12.82 20.74 -15.96
N ASN A 386 -13.28 21.86 -15.40
CA ASN A 386 -14.30 22.73 -16.01
C ASN A 386 -13.72 23.68 -17.08
N SER A 387 -12.42 23.59 -17.37
CA SER A 387 -11.76 24.43 -18.37
C SER A 387 -12.37 24.24 -19.76
N SER A 388 -12.62 25.33 -20.48
CA SER A 388 -13.03 25.26 -21.89
C SER A 388 -11.97 24.62 -22.80
N SER A 389 -10.71 24.62 -22.34
CA SER A 389 -9.57 23.96 -22.99
C SER A 389 -9.54 22.44 -22.78
N ASN A 390 -10.26 21.92 -21.78
CA ASN A 390 -10.35 20.48 -21.51
C ASN A 390 -11.37 19.83 -22.46
N ARG A 391 -10.90 19.56 -23.69
CA ARG A 391 -11.72 19.01 -24.78
C ARG A 391 -12.54 17.79 -24.36
N LEU A 392 -11.92 16.80 -23.72
CA LEU A 392 -12.58 15.56 -23.34
C LEU A 392 -13.72 15.80 -22.35
N CYS A 393 -13.51 16.64 -21.33
CA CYS A 393 -14.58 16.95 -20.37
C CYS A 393 -15.72 17.72 -21.04
N ARG A 394 -15.38 18.71 -21.89
CA ARG A 394 -16.37 19.50 -22.64
C ARG A 394 -17.24 18.65 -23.56
N GLU A 395 -16.65 17.74 -24.33
CA GLU A 395 -17.39 16.93 -25.31
C GLU A 395 -18.34 15.91 -24.65
N VAL A 396 -18.04 15.45 -23.44
CA VAL A 396 -18.93 14.56 -22.68
C VAL A 396 -19.85 15.29 -21.69
N GLY A 397 -19.82 16.62 -21.71
CA GLY A 397 -20.56 17.47 -20.78
C GLY A 397 -20.16 17.29 -19.31
N PHE A 398 -18.94 16.82 -19.04
CA PHE A 398 -18.44 16.69 -17.68
C PHE A 398 -18.14 18.07 -17.08
N HIS A 399 -18.69 18.32 -15.91
CA HIS A 399 -18.30 19.46 -15.09
C HIS A 399 -18.53 19.16 -13.60
N ILE A 400 -17.72 19.80 -12.77
CA ILE A 400 -17.91 19.87 -11.33
C ILE A 400 -18.90 21.01 -11.07
N GLU A 401 -20.08 20.69 -10.58
CA GLU A 401 -21.15 21.67 -10.32
C GLU A 401 -20.75 22.64 -9.20
N ASP A 402 -20.23 22.08 -8.10
CA ASP A 402 -19.73 22.84 -6.96
C ASP A 402 -18.27 22.49 -6.73
N THR A 403 -17.41 23.51 -6.89
CA THR A 403 -15.96 23.38 -6.66
C THR A 403 -15.60 23.38 -5.19
N GLN A 404 -16.57 23.58 -4.29
CA GLN A 404 -16.40 23.40 -2.86
C GLN A 404 -16.62 21.95 -2.44
N MET A 405 -15.98 21.57 -1.34
CA MET A 405 -16.18 20.28 -0.69
C MET A 405 -17.63 20.12 -0.24
N LEU A 406 -18.21 18.96 -0.52
CA LEU A 406 -19.59 18.65 -0.17
C LEU A 406 -19.75 18.69 1.36
N LYS A 407 -20.69 19.52 1.81
CA LYS A 407 -21.02 19.77 3.21
C LYS A 407 -22.12 18.81 3.67
N LEU A 408 -21.87 18.08 4.76
CA LEU A 408 -22.81 17.13 5.34
C LEU A 408 -23.11 17.48 6.79
N ASN A 409 -24.36 17.24 7.21
CA ASN A 409 -24.75 17.27 8.62
C ASN A 409 -24.48 15.91 9.24
N ALA A 410 -23.41 15.82 10.02
CA ALA A 410 -23.05 14.63 10.77
C ALA A 410 -23.66 14.66 12.17
N GLU A 411 -23.96 13.48 12.69
CA GLU A 411 -24.51 13.31 14.03
C GLU A 411 -23.39 12.89 14.97
N ILE A 412 -23.26 13.58 16.10
CA ILE A 412 -22.35 13.19 17.17
C ILE A 412 -23.09 12.18 18.05
N LEU A 413 -22.65 10.93 17.98
CA LEU A 413 -23.16 9.88 18.86
C LEU A 413 -22.75 10.16 20.31
N THR A 414 -23.66 9.85 21.24
CA THR A 414 -23.37 9.87 22.67
C THR A 414 -22.30 8.83 22.99
N GLN A 415 -21.42 9.18 23.94
CA GLN A 415 -20.40 8.25 24.39
C GLN A 415 -21.07 7.10 25.17
N PRO A 416 -20.63 5.85 24.98
CA PRO A 416 -21.17 4.74 25.73
C PRO A 416 -20.79 4.84 27.21
N GLN A 417 -21.68 4.41 28.09
CA GLN A 417 -21.35 4.21 29.50
C GLN A 417 -20.42 3.00 29.64
N ILE A 418 -19.27 3.22 30.27
CA ILE A 418 -18.26 2.20 30.51
C ILE A 418 -18.06 2.06 32.01
N GLN A 419 -18.06 0.82 32.49
CA GLN A 419 -17.80 0.47 33.88
C GLN A 419 -16.39 -0.12 34.03
N THR A 420 -15.68 0.30 35.07
CA THR A 420 -14.44 -0.31 35.57
C THR A 420 -14.77 -1.17 36.80
N GLY A 421 -13.74 -1.62 37.54
CA GLY A 421 -13.98 -2.39 38.77
C GLY A 421 -14.80 -1.61 39.79
N GLN A 422 -15.39 -2.34 40.74
CA GLN A 422 -16.22 -1.77 41.82
C GLN A 422 -17.45 -0.98 41.33
N ASN A 423 -17.94 -1.24 40.12
CA ASN A 423 -19.05 -0.53 39.48
C ASN A 423 -18.80 0.98 39.26
N CYS A 424 -17.54 1.41 39.24
CA CYS A 424 -17.18 2.79 38.93
C CYS A 424 -17.42 3.09 37.45
N GLU A 425 -18.08 4.21 37.15
CA GLU A 425 -18.24 4.69 35.78
C GLU A 425 -16.96 5.39 35.31
N ALA A 426 -16.42 4.92 34.18
CA ALA A 426 -15.24 5.52 33.57
C ALA A 426 -15.60 6.82 32.86
N ASN A 427 -14.84 7.87 33.12
CA ASN A 427 -14.97 9.13 32.39
C ASN A 427 -14.34 8.98 31.00
N VAL A 428 -15.13 8.52 30.04
CA VAL A 428 -14.72 8.35 28.65
C VAL A 428 -14.32 9.69 28.06
N ARG A 429 -13.14 9.75 27.45
CA ARG A 429 -12.66 10.92 26.71
C ARG A 429 -12.40 10.51 25.27
N ILE A 430 -12.41 11.48 24.37
CA ILE A 430 -12.09 11.24 22.95
C ILE A 430 -10.71 10.55 22.87
N GLY A 431 -10.71 9.29 22.44
CA GLY A 431 -9.52 8.47 22.27
C GLY A 431 -8.93 7.81 23.54
N ARG A 432 -9.58 7.89 24.71
CA ARG A 432 -9.07 7.25 25.94
C ARG A 432 -10.18 6.77 26.88
N ILE A 433 -10.06 5.52 27.32
CA ILE A 433 -10.85 4.93 28.40
C ILE A 433 -9.91 4.74 29.60
N PRO A 434 -10.00 5.59 30.64
CA PRO A 434 -9.20 5.38 31.84
C PRO A 434 -9.61 4.08 32.55
N LEU A 435 -8.73 3.51 33.37
CA LEU A 435 -9.10 2.41 34.29
C LEU A 435 -9.61 2.95 35.63
N ASP A 436 -9.36 4.23 35.92
CA ASP A 436 -9.71 4.86 37.20
C ASP A 436 -9.29 4.03 38.43
N GLY A 437 -8.08 3.45 38.35
CA GLY A 437 -7.49 2.64 39.42
C GLY A 437 -8.00 1.19 39.51
N HIS A 438 -9.00 0.79 38.73
CA HIS A 438 -9.62 -0.54 38.87
C HIS A 438 -9.79 -1.27 37.54
N LEU A 439 -9.54 -2.59 37.56
CA LEU A 439 -9.94 -3.51 36.48
C LEU A 439 -11.34 -4.04 36.80
N PHE A 440 -12.19 -4.21 35.79
CA PHE A 440 -13.55 -4.77 35.99
C PHE A 440 -13.51 -6.18 36.62
N THR A 441 -12.64 -7.04 36.11
CA THR A 441 -12.33 -8.36 36.67
C THR A 441 -10.83 -8.55 36.59
N PRO A 442 -10.08 -8.20 37.65
CA PRO A 442 -8.66 -8.54 37.74
C PRO A 442 -8.51 -10.06 37.85
N ARG A 443 -7.50 -10.62 37.18
CA ARG A 443 -7.18 -12.05 37.26
C ARG A 443 -5.80 -12.27 37.87
N PRO A 444 -5.71 -12.99 39.01
CA PRO A 444 -4.42 -13.27 39.63
C PRO A 444 -3.54 -14.13 38.73
N ILE A 445 -2.23 -13.98 38.86
CA ILE A 445 -1.23 -14.76 38.14
C ILE A 445 -0.44 -15.57 39.16
N SER A 446 -0.61 -16.89 39.15
CA SER A 446 -0.01 -17.79 40.13
C SER A 446 1.51 -17.83 40.04
N ALA A 447 2.06 -17.75 38.82
CA ALA A 447 3.49 -17.76 38.55
C ALA A 447 3.83 -16.87 37.34
N LEU A 448 4.49 -15.73 37.60
CA LEU A 448 4.99 -14.80 36.59
C LEU A 448 6.52 -14.85 36.52
N ALA A 449 7.08 -14.97 35.33
CA ALA A 449 8.50 -14.69 35.11
C ALA A 449 8.69 -13.37 34.35
N ILE A 450 9.70 -12.59 34.74
CA ILE A 450 10.12 -11.40 34.01
C ILE A 450 11.51 -11.67 33.48
N ALA A 451 11.61 -11.88 32.17
CA ALA A 451 12.83 -12.35 31.51
C ALA A 451 13.39 -11.31 30.54
N TYR A 452 14.67 -11.00 30.72
CA TYR A 452 15.44 -10.18 29.79
C TYR A 452 16.11 -11.06 28.73
N PHE A 453 15.78 -10.80 27.46
CA PHE A 453 16.33 -11.48 26.28
C PHE A 453 17.27 -10.53 25.54
N GLY A 454 18.54 -10.59 25.89
CA GLY A 454 19.57 -9.71 25.33
C GLY A 454 20.94 -9.97 25.94
N THR A 455 21.95 -9.23 25.48
CA THR A 455 23.31 -9.30 26.04
C THR A 455 23.52 -8.25 27.12
N ASP A 456 24.56 -8.42 27.94
CA ASP A 456 25.05 -7.43 28.91
C ASP A 456 24.01 -7.03 29.96
N ALA A 457 23.29 -8.01 30.54
CA ALA A 457 22.27 -7.77 31.57
C ALA A 457 22.80 -6.95 32.76
N ALA A 458 24.05 -7.17 33.16
CA ALA A 458 24.70 -6.43 34.26
C ALA A 458 24.71 -4.91 34.04
N ARG A 459 24.92 -4.44 32.80
CA ARG A 459 24.91 -3.00 32.49
C ARG A 459 23.52 -2.37 32.54
N LYS A 460 22.47 -3.20 32.48
CA LYS A 460 21.05 -2.77 32.43
C LYS A 460 20.32 -3.10 33.73
N GLU A 461 21.02 -3.61 34.73
CA GLU A 461 20.42 -4.16 35.94
C GLU A 461 19.52 -3.15 36.67
N ASN A 462 19.98 -1.90 36.80
CA ASN A 462 19.19 -0.84 37.45
C ASN A 462 17.87 -0.56 36.72
N LEU A 463 17.92 -0.43 35.38
CA LEU A 463 16.73 -0.19 34.56
C LEU A 463 15.76 -1.38 34.61
N LEU A 464 16.28 -2.61 34.57
CA LEU A 464 15.49 -3.84 34.66
C LEU A 464 14.83 -3.98 36.03
N LYS A 465 15.56 -3.65 37.11
CA LYS A 465 15.03 -3.61 38.48
C LYS A 465 13.94 -2.55 38.61
N GLU A 466 14.18 -1.34 38.14
CA GLU A 466 13.19 -0.24 38.17
C GLU A 466 11.90 -0.62 37.44
N PHE A 467 12.01 -1.18 36.23
CA PHE A 467 10.86 -1.67 35.48
C PHE A 467 10.12 -2.80 36.20
N ARG A 468 10.85 -3.78 36.73
CA ARG A 468 10.25 -4.88 37.49
C ARG A 468 9.47 -4.36 38.69
N THR A 469 10.09 -3.53 39.52
CA THR A 469 9.45 -2.95 40.71
C THR A 469 8.22 -2.12 40.33
N THR A 470 8.33 -1.26 39.31
CA THR A 470 7.21 -0.44 38.85
C THR A 470 6.05 -1.28 38.33
N LEU A 471 6.34 -2.32 37.54
CA LEU A 471 5.32 -3.22 37.02
C LEU A 471 4.60 -3.96 38.15
N LEU A 472 5.34 -4.51 39.11
CA LEU A 472 4.74 -5.23 40.25
C LEU A 472 3.89 -4.30 41.12
N ASN A 473 4.35 -3.07 41.36
CA ASN A 473 3.55 -2.07 42.07
C ASN A 473 2.25 -1.76 41.33
N VAL A 474 2.30 -1.59 40.01
CA VAL A 474 1.08 -1.40 39.20
C VAL A 474 0.18 -2.64 39.25
N MET A 475 0.73 -3.85 39.13
CA MET A 475 -0.06 -5.08 39.24
C MET A 475 -0.81 -5.15 40.57
N ASN A 476 -0.11 -4.88 41.68
CA ASN A 476 -0.71 -4.86 43.01
C ASN A 476 -1.77 -3.77 43.17
N ASN A 477 -1.51 -2.55 42.67
CA ASN A 477 -2.46 -1.43 42.73
C ASN A 477 -3.77 -1.75 41.99
N TYR A 478 -3.71 -2.55 40.92
CA TYR A 478 -4.88 -3.00 40.17
C TYR A 478 -5.41 -4.38 40.63
N HIS A 479 -5.02 -4.82 41.84
CA HIS A 479 -5.44 -6.08 42.47
C HIS A 479 -5.14 -7.35 41.65
N VAL A 480 -4.05 -7.32 40.89
CA VAL A 480 -3.51 -8.49 40.20
C VAL A 480 -2.41 -9.09 41.06
N ASP A 481 -2.79 -10.03 41.94
CA ASP A 481 -1.85 -10.74 42.79
C ASP A 481 -0.87 -11.55 41.93
N VAL A 482 0.41 -11.42 42.26
CA VAL A 482 1.47 -12.07 41.49
C VAL A 482 2.66 -12.48 42.34
N LYS A 483 3.13 -13.70 42.11
CA LYS A 483 4.48 -14.13 42.52
C LYS A 483 5.39 -14.02 41.30
N SER A 484 6.50 -13.29 41.43
CA SER A 484 7.41 -13.06 40.30
C SER A 484 8.86 -13.38 40.57
N GLU A 485 9.53 -13.95 39.57
CA GLU A 485 10.98 -14.15 39.53
C GLU A 485 11.59 -13.41 38.31
N GLY A 486 12.82 -12.94 38.47
CA GLY A 486 13.56 -12.23 37.42
C GLY A 486 14.61 -13.13 36.78
N HIS A 487 14.67 -13.16 35.45
CA HIS A 487 15.55 -14.06 34.69
C HIS A 487 16.33 -13.30 33.62
N ASN A 488 17.54 -13.77 33.33
CA ASN A 488 18.33 -13.30 32.20
C ASN A 488 18.53 -14.46 31.22
N VAL A 489 18.24 -14.23 29.95
CA VAL A 489 18.28 -15.25 28.90
C VAL A 489 19.10 -14.71 27.73
N SER A 490 20.11 -15.47 27.32
CA SER A 490 20.87 -15.13 26.10
C SER A 490 19.93 -15.19 24.89
N PRO A 491 19.99 -14.23 23.95
CA PRO A 491 19.05 -14.14 22.83
C PRO A 491 19.38 -15.15 21.70
N THR A 492 19.87 -16.33 22.04
CA THR A 492 20.13 -17.42 21.09
C THR A 492 18.97 -18.40 21.08
N ASN A 493 18.72 -19.03 19.92
CA ASN A 493 17.58 -19.93 19.73
C ASN A 493 17.56 -21.09 20.74
N ASP A 494 18.72 -21.70 21.02
CA ASP A 494 18.81 -22.82 21.97
C ASP A 494 18.47 -22.40 23.40
N GLN A 495 18.96 -21.24 23.82
CA GLN A 495 18.74 -20.71 25.17
C GLN A 495 17.29 -20.29 25.38
N ILE A 496 16.67 -19.66 24.37
CA ILE A 496 15.24 -19.32 24.39
C ILE A 496 14.39 -20.60 24.46
N THR A 497 14.75 -21.62 23.68
CA THR A 497 14.03 -22.90 23.65
C THR A 497 14.10 -23.61 25.01
N GLY A 498 15.30 -23.76 25.57
CA GLY A 498 15.52 -24.35 26.89
C GLY A 498 14.83 -23.58 28.01
N TYR A 499 14.85 -22.24 27.94
CA TYR A 499 14.13 -21.39 28.88
C TYR A 499 12.62 -21.65 28.88
N PHE A 500 11.96 -21.68 27.72
CA PHE A 500 10.52 -21.93 27.66
C PHE A 500 10.14 -23.38 28.02
N SER A 501 11.01 -24.36 27.73
CA SER A 501 10.84 -25.74 28.25
C SER A 501 10.80 -25.74 29.78
N THR A 502 11.78 -25.08 30.40
CA THR A 502 11.90 -25.01 31.86
C THR A 502 10.70 -24.27 32.49
N MET A 503 10.25 -23.17 31.88
CA MET A 503 9.08 -22.43 32.34
C MET A 503 7.80 -23.25 32.25
N SER A 504 7.64 -24.04 31.17
CA SER A 504 6.51 -24.96 31.02
C SER A 504 6.51 -26.06 32.09
N GLU A 505 7.67 -26.69 32.33
CA GLU A 505 7.84 -27.73 33.37
C GLU A 505 7.52 -27.18 34.77
N ARG A 506 7.93 -25.94 35.05
CA ARG A 506 7.62 -25.21 36.30
C ARG A 506 6.17 -24.72 36.38
N LYS A 507 5.33 -25.01 35.39
CA LYS A 507 3.95 -24.51 35.29
C LYS A 507 3.86 -22.98 35.40
N CYS A 508 4.85 -22.27 34.84
CA CYS A 508 4.83 -20.82 34.76
C CYS A 508 3.65 -20.39 33.89
N GLN A 509 2.77 -19.55 34.44
CA GLN A 509 1.56 -19.13 33.75
C GLN A 509 1.88 -18.05 32.70
N PHE A 510 2.85 -17.17 32.99
CA PHE A 510 3.05 -15.97 32.20
C PHE A 510 4.52 -15.52 32.21
N VAL A 511 5.04 -15.12 31.05
CA VAL A 511 6.38 -14.53 30.90
C VAL A 511 6.29 -13.13 30.29
N ILE A 512 6.85 -12.13 30.99
CA ILE A 512 7.13 -10.80 30.42
C ILE A 512 8.51 -10.85 29.76
N CYS A 513 8.56 -10.73 28.44
CA CYS A 513 9.80 -10.86 27.66
C CYS A 513 10.35 -9.48 27.32
N ILE A 514 11.34 -9.00 28.04
CA ILE A 514 12.05 -7.74 27.77
C ILE A 514 13.08 -8.02 26.67
N MET A 515 12.81 -7.53 25.46
CA MET A 515 13.64 -7.77 24.28
C MET A 515 14.62 -6.62 24.07
N ASP A 516 15.87 -6.97 23.83
CA ASP A 516 16.92 -6.05 23.44
C ASP A 516 17.68 -6.57 22.21
N GLY A 517 18.00 -5.67 21.29
CA GLY A 517 18.52 -6.02 19.97
C GLY A 517 19.19 -4.84 19.30
N LYS A 518 20.19 -5.13 18.46
CA LYS A 518 21.02 -4.10 17.81
C LYS A 518 20.30 -3.45 16.64
N SER A 519 19.44 -4.19 15.95
CA SER A 519 18.63 -3.72 14.84
C SER A 519 17.13 -4.04 15.01
N GLU A 520 16.29 -3.41 14.21
CA GLU A 520 14.85 -3.73 14.19
C GLU A 520 14.58 -5.13 13.64
N ASP A 521 15.37 -5.59 12.67
CA ASP A 521 15.25 -6.93 12.11
C ASP A 521 15.61 -7.98 13.17
N ASP A 522 16.64 -7.73 13.98
CA ASP A 522 17.00 -8.59 15.12
C ASP A 522 15.83 -8.69 16.10
N LEU A 523 15.22 -7.56 16.45
CA LEU A 523 14.06 -7.52 17.36
C LEU A 523 12.83 -8.22 16.77
N LYS A 524 12.59 -8.12 15.46
CA LYS A 524 11.50 -8.83 14.77
C LYS A 524 11.71 -10.34 14.81
N GLN A 525 12.93 -10.80 14.49
CA GLN A 525 13.29 -12.21 14.53
C GLN A 525 13.21 -12.76 15.96
N LEU A 526 13.78 -12.06 16.94
CA LEU A 526 13.73 -12.43 18.35
C LEU A 526 12.29 -12.54 18.85
N LYS A 527 11.43 -11.55 18.52
CA LYS A 527 10.01 -11.59 18.88
C LYS A 527 9.28 -12.77 18.25
N ALA A 528 9.53 -13.04 16.97
CA ALA A 528 8.91 -14.16 16.26
C ALA A 528 9.29 -15.50 16.92
N TYR A 529 10.58 -15.68 17.24
CA TYR A 529 11.08 -16.89 17.88
C TYR A 529 10.56 -17.08 19.30
N ILE A 530 10.52 -16.01 20.12
CA ILE A 530 9.89 -16.02 21.46
C ILE A 530 8.41 -16.40 21.36
N LYS A 531 7.69 -15.90 20.34
CA LYS A 531 6.28 -16.19 20.16
C LYS A 531 6.04 -17.64 19.74
N ASP A 532 6.85 -18.16 18.83
CA ASP A 532 6.83 -19.55 18.41
C ASP A 532 7.11 -20.50 19.58
N CYS A 533 8.23 -20.30 20.27
CA CYS A 533 8.58 -21.11 21.45
C CYS A 533 7.53 -21.01 22.56
N GLY A 534 7.24 -19.80 23.03
CA GLY A 534 6.34 -19.61 24.15
C GLY A 534 4.90 -20.03 23.83
N THR A 535 4.31 -19.49 22.76
CA THR A 535 2.86 -19.65 22.50
C THR A 535 2.53 -20.94 21.76
N ILE A 536 3.34 -21.35 20.79
CA ILE A 536 3.04 -22.51 19.95
C ILE A 536 3.64 -23.79 20.53
N LYS A 537 4.94 -23.78 20.83
CA LYS A 537 5.67 -25.00 21.22
C LYS A 537 5.42 -25.42 22.67
N TYR A 538 5.43 -24.47 23.61
CA TYR A 538 5.39 -24.76 25.05
C TYR A 538 4.11 -24.27 25.77
N GLY A 539 3.21 -23.58 25.07
CA GLY A 539 1.94 -23.13 25.65
C GLY A 539 2.04 -22.12 26.80
N VAL A 540 3.19 -21.46 26.97
CA VAL A 540 3.42 -20.44 27.99
C VAL A 540 3.00 -19.06 27.47
N MET A 541 2.15 -18.37 28.24
CA MET A 541 1.65 -17.06 27.85
C MET A 541 2.75 -16.00 27.85
N THR A 542 2.88 -15.21 26.79
CA THR A 542 3.97 -14.24 26.65
C THR A 542 3.52 -12.82 26.37
N GLN A 543 4.15 -11.84 27.03
CA GLN A 543 4.03 -10.41 26.71
C GLN A 543 5.41 -9.79 26.46
N CYS A 544 5.72 -9.52 25.20
CA CYS A 544 6.98 -8.89 24.83
C CYS A 544 6.94 -7.38 25.07
N VAL A 545 8.04 -6.82 25.58
CA VAL A 545 8.28 -5.38 25.74
C VAL A 545 9.66 -5.05 25.16
N LEU A 546 9.86 -3.82 24.68
CA LEU A 546 11.15 -3.40 24.12
C LEU A 546 11.94 -2.64 25.17
N LEU A 547 13.21 -3.00 25.40
CA LEU A 547 14.07 -2.30 26.34
C LEU A 547 14.18 -0.80 26.01
N SER A 548 14.31 -0.46 24.72
CA SER A 548 14.34 0.93 24.25
C SER A 548 13.08 1.73 24.57
N LYS A 549 11.91 1.09 24.69
CA LYS A 549 10.66 1.74 25.07
C LYS A 549 10.53 1.94 26.58
N ILE A 550 11.16 1.07 27.36
CA ILE A 550 11.29 1.24 28.82
C ILE A 550 12.22 2.44 29.08
N ALA A 551 13.42 2.41 28.49
CA ALA A 551 14.44 3.46 28.66
C ALA A 551 14.00 4.86 28.20
N ALA A 552 13.22 4.96 27.13
CA ALA A 552 12.79 6.24 26.58
C ALA A 552 11.51 6.81 27.23
N ASN A 553 10.90 6.09 28.18
CA ASN A 553 9.61 6.50 28.72
C ASN A 553 9.76 7.57 29.80
N ARG A 554 9.00 8.65 29.69
CA ARG A 554 8.94 9.70 30.71
C ARG A 554 8.13 9.29 31.95
N SER A 555 7.18 8.35 31.79
CA SER A 555 6.38 7.81 32.89
C SER A 555 6.31 6.29 32.77
N LEU A 556 7.18 5.62 33.54
CA LEU A 556 7.23 4.16 33.56
C LEU A 556 5.95 3.55 34.13
N THR A 557 5.33 4.23 35.11
CA THR A 557 4.02 3.86 35.67
C THR A 557 2.94 3.84 34.58
N GLY A 558 2.77 4.94 33.82
CA GLY A 558 1.77 4.99 32.76
C GLY A 558 2.04 3.99 31.63
N TYR A 559 3.29 3.63 31.39
CA TYR A 559 3.65 2.51 30.50
C TYR A 559 3.15 1.17 31.05
N CYS A 560 3.40 0.90 32.34
CA CYS A 560 2.98 -0.32 33.02
C CYS A 560 1.44 -0.41 33.14
N GLU A 561 0.73 0.71 33.28
CA GLU A 561 -0.75 0.75 33.24
C GLU A 561 -1.32 0.33 31.88
N ASN A 562 -0.61 0.63 30.79
CA ASN A 562 -0.99 0.10 29.47
C ASN A 562 -0.63 -1.38 29.34
N LEU A 563 0.44 -1.81 30.00
CA LEU A 563 0.88 -3.20 29.99
C LEU A 563 -0.09 -4.10 30.77
N ILE A 564 -0.56 -3.66 31.95
CA ILE A 564 -1.47 -4.45 32.79
C ILE A 564 -2.79 -4.75 32.08
N ARG A 565 -3.31 -3.83 31.25
CA ARG A 565 -4.48 -4.07 30.39
C ARG A 565 -4.28 -5.28 29.48
N LYS A 566 -3.08 -5.45 28.92
CA LYS A 566 -2.75 -6.56 28.03
C LYS A 566 -2.52 -7.85 28.81
N ILE A 567 -1.89 -7.75 29.97
CA ILE A 567 -1.63 -8.89 30.86
C ILE A 567 -2.96 -9.46 31.36
N ASN A 568 -3.83 -8.61 31.92
CA ASN A 568 -5.12 -9.01 32.46
C ASN A 568 -6.01 -9.63 31.36
N TYR A 569 -6.12 -9.00 30.19
CA TYR A 569 -6.87 -9.56 29.06
C TYR A 569 -6.37 -10.95 28.63
N LYS A 570 -5.04 -11.10 28.49
CA LYS A 570 -4.45 -12.39 28.14
C LYS A 570 -4.70 -13.44 29.21
N ASN A 571 -4.70 -13.03 30.47
CA ASN A 571 -5.02 -13.87 31.62
C ASN A 571 -6.54 -14.08 31.83
N SER A 572 -7.37 -13.88 30.79
CA SER A 572 -8.83 -14.03 30.84
C SER A 572 -9.54 -13.10 31.85
N GLY A 573 -8.92 -11.97 32.16
CA GLY A 573 -9.51 -10.89 32.95
C GLY A 573 -10.24 -9.87 32.08
N ILE A 574 -11.12 -9.10 32.71
CA ILE A 574 -11.92 -8.07 32.06
C ILE A 574 -11.40 -6.71 32.53
N ASN A 575 -11.00 -5.85 31.59
CA ASN A 575 -10.49 -4.52 31.95
C ASN A 575 -11.62 -3.55 32.24
N THR A 576 -12.62 -3.50 31.35
CA THR A 576 -13.77 -2.60 31.40
C THR A 576 -14.98 -3.28 30.75
N LYS A 577 -16.20 -2.89 31.14
CA LYS A 577 -17.45 -3.40 30.58
C LYS A 577 -18.27 -2.25 29.99
N VAL A 578 -18.83 -2.45 28.79
CA VAL A 578 -19.75 -1.47 28.18
C VAL A 578 -21.18 -1.77 28.62
N ASN A 579 -21.93 -0.75 29.03
CA ASN A 579 -23.36 -0.88 29.31
C ASN A 579 -24.13 -0.91 27.99
N LEU A 580 -24.83 -2.02 27.73
CA LEU A 580 -25.60 -2.23 26.49
C LEU A 580 -27.10 -2.01 26.66
N ASN A 581 -27.58 -1.66 27.87
CA ASN A 581 -29.01 -1.57 28.17
C ASN A 581 -29.74 -0.59 27.24
N GLU A 582 -29.14 0.57 26.97
CA GLU A 582 -29.70 1.57 26.06
C GLU A 582 -29.76 1.05 24.61
N ALA A 583 -28.68 0.42 24.14
CA ALA A 583 -28.58 -0.11 22.78
C ALA A 583 -29.58 -1.27 22.53
N LEU A 584 -29.88 -2.05 23.57
CA LEU A 584 -30.78 -3.20 23.50
C LEU A 584 -32.24 -2.86 23.90
N LYS A 585 -32.52 -1.62 24.30
CA LYS A 585 -33.83 -1.18 24.82
C LYS A 585 -35.02 -1.53 23.90
N TYR A 586 -34.80 -1.51 22.58
CA TYR A 586 -35.83 -1.72 21.56
C TYR A 586 -35.78 -3.10 20.88
N LYS A 587 -35.03 -4.05 21.41
CA LYS A 587 -35.00 -5.44 20.91
C LYS A 587 -36.16 -6.25 21.50
N LYS A 588 -36.65 -7.25 20.75
CA LYS A 588 -37.83 -8.07 21.11
C LYS A 588 -37.68 -8.78 22.48
N SER A 589 -36.46 -9.08 22.92
CA SER A 589 -36.17 -9.45 24.30
C SER A 589 -34.83 -8.89 24.77
N GLN A 590 -34.81 -8.35 25.99
CA GLN A 590 -33.57 -7.99 26.70
C GLN A 590 -32.81 -9.22 27.23
N THR A 591 -33.42 -10.41 27.18
CA THR A 591 -32.83 -11.69 27.64
C THR A 591 -32.21 -12.51 26.51
N ASP A 592 -32.27 -12.03 25.26
CA ASP A 592 -31.68 -12.75 24.14
C ASP A 592 -30.15 -12.77 24.27
N SER A 593 -29.54 -13.92 23.99
CA SER A 593 -28.08 -14.05 23.94
C SER A 593 -27.58 -13.59 22.58
N TYR A 594 -26.68 -12.60 22.59
CA TYR A 594 -26.04 -12.07 21.40
C TYR A 594 -24.59 -12.55 21.33
N MET A 595 -24.14 -12.96 20.14
CA MET A 595 -22.74 -13.27 19.86
C MET A 595 -22.19 -12.25 18.88
N PHE A 596 -21.02 -11.68 19.17
CA PHE A 596 -20.32 -10.77 18.27
C PHE A 596 -19.24 -11.54 17.51
N PHE A 597 -19.22 -11.40 16.19
CA PHE A 597 -18.24 -12.06 15.32
C PHE A 597 -17.45 -11.03 14.53
N GLY A 598 -16.12 -11.17 14.56
CA GLY A 598 -15.20 -10.41 13.71
C GLY A 598 -14.37 -11.35 12.86
N ALA A 599 -14.26 -11.04 11.56
CA ALA A 599 -13.36 -11.74 10.65
C ALA A 599 -12.45 -10.74 9.95
N ASP A 600 -11.18 -11.11 9.79
CA ASP A 600 -10.19 -10.34 9.04
C ASP A 600 -9.32 -11.29 8.19
N VAL A 601 -8.84 -10.79 7.06
CA VAL A 601 -7.94 -11.52 6.15
C VAL A 601 -6.72 -10.66 5.89
N ILE A 602 -5.55 -11.18 6.26
CA ILE A 602 -4.27 -10.50 6.05
C ILE A 602 -3.57 -11.15 4.86
N HIS A 603 -3.26 -10.33 3.85
CA HIS A 603 -2.46 -10.72 2.70
C HIS A 603 -0.97 -10.40 2.93
N PRO A 604 -0.03 -11.23 2.45
CA PRO A 604 1.40 -10.96 2.58
C PRO A 604 1.82 -9.69 1.82
N THR A 605 2.62 -8.84 2.45
CA THR A 605 3.05 -7.54 1.91
C THR A 605 4.09 -7.62 0.78
N ASN A 606 4.65 -8.81 0.51
CA ASN A 606 5.61 -9.05 -0.57
C ASN A 606 5.12 -10.17 -1.49
N VAL A 607 4.83 -9.81 -2.74
CA VAL A 607 4.20 -10.63 -3.80
C VAL A 607 5.11 -11.75 -4.35
N THR A 608 6.07 -12.25 -3.56
CA THR A 608 6.63 -13.57 -3.86
C THR A 608 5.52 -14.57 -3.56
N ARG A 609 4.94 -15.17 -4.61
CA ARG A 609 3.73 -16.03 -4.67
C ARG A 609 3.67 -17.24 -3.70
N GLN A 610 4.54 -17.31 -2.70
CA GLN A 610 4.74 -18.47 -1.81
C GLN A 610 4.11 -18.32 -0.42
N HIS A 611 3.64 -17.13 -0.02
CA HIS A 611 3.00 -16.95 1.30
C HIS A 611 1.47 -16.97 1.19
N PRO A 612 0.76 -17.78 2.01
CA PRO A 612 -0.70 -17.81 2.01
C PRO A 612 -1.27 -16.53 2.63
N SER A 613 -2.52 -16.23 2.29
CA SER A 613 -3.32 -15.26 3.06
C SER A 613 -3.79 -15.91 4.35
N ILE A 614 -3.83 -15.16 5.46
CA ILE A 614 -4.23 -15.68 6.77
C ILE A 614 -5.59 -15.10 7.14
N ALA A 615 -6.57 -15.97 7.39
CA ALA A 615 -7.88 -15.58 7.89
C ALA A 615 -7.93 -15.74 9.42
N GLY A 616 -8.29 -14.66 10.13
CA GLY A 616 -8.54 -14.65 11.57
C GLY A 616 -10.03 -14.50 11.86
N LYS A 617 -10.54 -15.26 12.83
CA LYS A 617 -11.92 -15.18 13.32
C LYS A 617 -11.92 -15.01 14.83
N LEU A 618 -12.74 -14.09 15.33
CA LEU A 618 -12.92 -13.84 16.76
C LEU A 618 -14.42 -13.92 17.10
N PHE A 619 -14.72 -14.58 18.21
CA PHE A 619 -16.05 -14.70 18.79
C PHE A 619 -16.03 -14.07 20.18
N LEU A 620 -17.00 -13.20 20.47
CA LEU A 620 -17.17 -12.53 21.76
C LEU A 620 -18.60 -12.72 22.27
#